data_AF-X1SQC0-F1
#
_entry.id   AF-X1SQC0-F1
#
_cell.length_a   1.000
_cell.length_b   1.000
_cell.length_c   1.000
_cell.angle_alpha   90.00
_cell.angle_beta   90.00
_cell.angle_gamma   90.00
#
_symmetry.space_group_name_H-M   'P 1'
#
loop_
_entity.id
_entity.type
_entity.pdbx_description
1 polymer ?
#
loop_
_entity_poly.entity_id
_entity_poly.type
_entity_poly.pdbx_seq_one_letter_code
_entity_poly.pdbx_strand_id
1 'polypeptide(L)'
;MTTSSKLLASVFQHFYWSLAEPLLIDEDKPLPKYLAFEWIGVCDYLGETRRKGSERTRGANFTSADFIFRFRRKDGKIQIVLGEWKYTEEYRRLDKGIEVRKQNYHLAFSRHGGVFERCSEDLYKALFFAPFYQLMRLQLLAQEMEYGREMEADVVSVLYICPEANKEFRERVTSPKLG
;
A
#
# COMPACT_ATOMS: atom_id res chain seq x y z
N MET A 1 -18.17 -12.71 2.06
CA MET A 1 -16.91 -12.42 1.31
C MET A 1 -16.73 -13.49 0.25
N THR A 2 -16.35 -13.10 -0.96
CA THR A 2 -16.57 -13.89 -2.18
C THR A 2 -15.51 -14.98 -2.35
N THR A 3 -15.92 -16.25 -2.33
CA THR A 3 -15.06 -17.42 -2.60
C THR A 3 -14.87 -17.67 -4.09
N SER A 4 -15.49 -16.86 -4.95
CA SER A 4 -15.48 -17.04 -6.40
C SER A 4 -14.30 -16.29 -7.04
N SER A 5 -13.27 -17.05 -7.47
CA SER A 5 -12.16 -16.52 -8.27
C SER A 5 -12.63 -15.81 -9.54
N LYS A 6 -13.75 -16.26 -10.13
CA LYS A 6 -14.33 -15.67 -11.35
C LYS A 6 -14.75 -14.21 -11.17
N LEU A 7 -15.27 -13.85 -9.99
CA LEU A 7 -15.69 -12.47 -9.74
C LEU A 7 -14.48 -11.54 -9.69
N LEU A 8 -13.42 -11.93 -8.98
CA LEU A 8 -12.21 -11.13 -8.87
C LEU A 8 -11.59 -10.90 -10.26
N ALA A 9 -11.47 -11.97 -11.04
CA ALA A 9 -10.98 -11.87 -12.41
C ALA A 9 -11.86 -10.94 -13.26
N SER A 10 -13.19 -11.05 -13.18
CA SER A 10 -14.10 -10.19 -13.97
C SER A 10 -13.97 -8.70 -13.67
N VAL A 11 -13.66 -8.34 -12.42
CA VAL A 11 -13.52 -6.93 -12.02
C VAL A 11 -12.15 -6.38 -12.40
N PHE A 12 -11.08 -7.13 -12.11
CA PHE A 12 -9.71 -6.59 -12.19
C PHE A 12 -8.97 -6.91 -13.48
N GLN A 13 -9.38 -7.91 -14.27
CA GLN A 13 -8.68 -8.25 -15.53
C GLN A 13 -8.70 -7.13 -16.55
N HIS A 14 -9.68 -6.21 -16.48
CA HIS A 14 -9.70 -5.01 -17.30
C HIS A 14 -8.49 -4.09 -17.05
N PHE A 15 -8.09 -3.94 -15.78
CA PHE A 15 -6.96 -3.11 -15.38
C PHE A 15 -5.63 -3.89 -15.39
N TYR A 16 -5.71 -5.19 -15.11
CA TYR A 16 -4.57 -6.11 -15.08
C TYR A 16 -4.71 -7.16 -16.18
N TRP A 17 -4.45 -6.76 -17.43
CA TRP A 17 -4.58 -7.61 -18.61
C TRP A 17 -3.69 -8.88 -18.57
N SER A 18 -2.61 -8.83 -17.76
CA SER A 18 -1.69 -9.94 -17.55
C SER A 18 -2.21 -10.97 -16.53
N LEU A 19 -3.32 -10.69 -15.82
CA LEU A 19 -3.95 -11.62 -14.88
C LEU A 19 -4.36 -12.91 -15.61
N ALA A 20 -3.76 -14.02 -15.19
CA ALA A 20 -4.07 -15.36 -15.68
C ALA A 20 -4.95 -16.12 -14.67
N GLU A 21 -4.58 -16.09 -13.38
CA GLU A 21 -5.26 -16.87 -12.35
C GLU A 21 -5.24 -16.13 -11.00
N PRO A 22 -6.41 -15.82 -10.40
CA PRO A 22 -6.48 -15.35 -9.01
C PRO A 22 -5.90 -16.39 -8.05
N LEU A 23 -5.12 -15.93 -7.07
CA LEU A 23 -4.51 -16.79 -6.05
C LEU A 23 -5.10 -16.46 -4.67
N LEU A 24 -5.13 -17.46 -3.80
CA LEU A 24 -5.58 -17.29 -2.42
C LEU A 24 -4.55 -16.51 -1.57
N ILE A 25 -5.08 -15.81 -0.59
CA ILE A 25 -4.34 -15.17 0.50
C ILE A 25 -4.53 -16.04 1.73
N ASP A 26 -3.69 -17.08 1.87
CA ASP A 26 -3.82 -18.07 2.95
C ASP A 26 -3.44 -17.50 4.33
N GLU A 27 -2.67 -16.41 4.32
CA GLU A 27 -2.23 -15.68 5.50
C GLU A 27 -3.35 -14.81 6.11
N ASP A 28 -4.45 -14.57 5.38
CA ASP A 28 -5.64 -13.89 5.89
C ASP A 28 -6.53 -14.84 6.70
N LYS A 29 -6.08 -15.19 7.91
CA LYS A 29 -6.77 -16.12 8.83
C LYS A 29 -8.17 -15.60 9.23
N PRO A 30 -9.13 -16.50 9.54
CA PRO A 30 -8.99 -17.95 9.72
C PRO A 30 -9.15 -18.80 8.45
N LEU A 31 -9.61 -18.23 7.33
CA LEU A 31 -9.89 -18.97 6.10
C LEU A 31 -9.31 -18.22 4.90
N PRO A 32 -8.66 -18.93 3.95
CA PRO A 32 -8.15 -18.31 2.72
C PRO A 32 -9.21 -17.56 1.94
N LYS A 33 -8.83 -16.41 1.37
CA LYS A 33 -9.70 -15.57 0.56
C LYS A 33 -8.97 -15.07 -0.67
N TYR A 34 -9.70 -14.72 -1.73
CA TYR A 34 -9.12 -14.07 -2.92
C TYR A 34 -8.94 -12.55 -2.75
N LEU A 35 -9.66 -11.97 -1.78
CA LEU A 35 -9.63 -10.54 -1.46
C LEU A 35 -9.59 -10.41 0.07
N ALA A 36 -8.59 -9.69 0.59
CA ALA A 36 -8.47 -9.36 2.00
C ALA A 36 -8.56 -7.84 2.20
N PHE A 37 -8.93 -7.41 3.40
CA PHE A 37 -9.14 -5.99 3.74
C PHE A 37 -8.25 -5.55 4.90
N GLU A 38 -7.92 -4.25 4.95
CA GLU A 38 -7.04 -3.65 5.96
C GLU A 38 -5.70 -4.40 6.08
N TRP A 39 -5.10 -4.76 4.94
CA TRP A 39 -3.91 -5.61 4.91
C TRP A 39 -2.66 -4.84 5.30
N ILE A 40 -1.88 -5.38 6.23
CA ILE A 40 -0.67 -4.75 6.78
C ILE A 40 0.63 -5.49 6.38
N GLY A 41 0.54 -6.58 5.61
CA GLY A 41 1.66 -7.49 5.34
C GLY A 41 1.79 -8.59 6.41
N VAL A 42 2.37 -9.75 6.07
CA VAL A 42 2.66 -10.83 7.02
C VAL A 42 3.74 -10.41 8.02
N CYS A 43 4.76 -9.70 7.54
CA CYS A 43 5.88 -9.19 8.35
C CYS A 43 5.71 -7.71 8.72
N ASP A 44 6.44 -7.25 9.74
CA ASP A 44 6.56 -5.81 10.07
C ASP A 44 7.58 -5.11 9.16
N TYR A 45 7.24 -5.01 7.87
CA TYR A 45 8.12 -4.46 6.84
C TYR A 45 8.56 -3.02 7.09
N LEU A 46 7.73 -2.21 7.76
CA LEU A 46 7.99 -0.79 8.02
C LEU A 46 8.41 -0.50 9.48
N GLY A 47 8.64 -1.53 10.29
CA GLY A 47 9.11 -1.38 11.68
C GLY A 47 8.14 -0.64 12.60
N GLU A 48 6.84 -0.66 12.28
CA GLU A 48 5.82 0.14 12.97
C GLU A 48 5.46 -0.43 14.36
N THR A 49 5.83 -1.68 14.65
CA THR A 49 5.57 -2.34 15.95
C THR A 49 6.40 -1.79 17.11
N ARG A 50 7.57 -1.18 16.82
CA ARG A 50 8.52 -0.65 17.82
C ARG A 50 7.89 0.33 18.81
N ARG A 51 6.79 0.99 18.42
CA ARG A 51 6.09 1.96 19.27
C ARG A 51 5.30 1.33 20.42
N LYS A 52 4.87 0.07 20.31
CA LYS A 52 3.88 -0.49 21.23
C LYS A 52 4.25 -1.82 21.89
N GLY A 53 5.31 -2.50 21.45
CA GLY A 53 5.61 -3.86 21.95
C GLY A 53 4.41 -4.82 21.85
N SER A 54 3.44 -4.47 21.01
CA SER A 54 2.13 -5.11 20.94
C SER A 54 2.02 -5.95 19.68
N GLU A 55 1.17 -6.96 19.73
CA GLU A 55 0.76 -7.70 18.54
C GLU A 55 0.22 -6.74 17.46
N ARG A 56 0.49 -7.07 16.20
CA ARG A 56 0.06 -6.28 15.04
C ARG A 56 -1.45 -6.43 14.89
N THR A 57 -2.17 -5.32 14.95
CA THR A 57 -3.64 -5.29 14.80
C THR A 57 -4.03 -4.37 13.65
N ARG A 58 -4.92 -4.84 12.76
CA ARG A 58 -5.47 -4.03 11.66
C ARG A 58 -6.18 -2.78 12.18
N GLY A 59 -6.15 -1.70 11.41
CA GLY A 59 -6.75 -0.40 11.78
C GLY A 59 -6.03 0.40 12.89
N ALA A 60 -4.98 -0.13 13.53
CA ALA A 60 -4.38 0.47 14.73
C ALA A 60 -3.05 1.22 14.48
N ASN A 61 -3.07 2.33 13.74
CA ASN A 61 -1.89 3.17 13.41
C ASN A 61 -0.80 2.51 12.54
N PHE A 62 -1.07 1.35 11.98
CA PHE A 62 -0.20 0.71 10.99
C PHE A 62 -0.47 1.24 9.59
N THR A 63 0.47 1.04 8.69
CA THR A 63 0.23 1.20 7.26
C THR A 63 -0.58 -0.01 6.81
N SER A 64 -1.79 0.24 6.31
CA SER A 64 -2.69 -0.78 5.81
C SER A 64 -3.22 -0.39 4.44
N ALA A 65 -3.28 -1.33 3.52
CA ALA A 65 -4.07 -1.21 2.31
C ALA A 65 -5.55 -1.43 2.65
N ASP A 66 -6.47 -0.63 2.10
CA ASP A 66 -7.91 -0.89 2.24
C ASP A 66 -8.26 -2.30 1.79
N PHE A 67 -7.67 -2.78 0.69
CA PHE A 67 -7.80 -4.15 0.22
C PHE A 67 -6.54 -4.68 -0.45
N ILE A 68 -6.42 -6.00 -0.54
CA ILE A 68 -5.42 -6.67 -1.37
C ILE A 68 -6.01 -7.83 -2.15
N PHE A 69 -5.43 -8.10 -3.30
CA PHE A 69 -5.59 -9.36 -4.01
C PHE A 69 -4.26 -9.78 -4.65
N ARG A 70 -4.12 -11.07 -4.94
CA ARG A 70 -2.95 -11.60 -5.64
C ARG A 70 -3.34 -12.54 -6.76
N PHE A 71 -2.49 -12.61 -7.77
CA PHE A 71 -2.73 -13.42 -8.95
C PHE A 71 -1.44 -13.85 -9.61
N ARG A 72 -1.51 -14.96 -10.34
CA ARG A 72 -0.48 -15.36 -11.30
C ARG A 72 -0.69 -14.62 -12.60
N ARG A 73 0.39 -14.05 -13.13
CA ARG A 73 0.44 -13.39 -14.43
C ARG A 73 0.65 -14.41 -15.54
N LYS A 74 0.35 -14.02 -16.78
CA LYS A 74 0.60 -14.81 -18.00
C LYS A 74 2.08 -15.15 -18.23
N ASP A 75 3.01 -14.37 -17.67
CA ASP A 75 4.46 -14.63 -17.68
C ASP A 75 4.94 -15.52 -16.51
N GLY A 76 4.01 -16.07 -15.72
CA GLY A 76 4.30 -16.97 -14.59
C GLY A 76 4.58 -16.25 -13.28
N LYS A 77 4.81 -14.93 -13.29
CA LYS A 77 5.10 -14.14 -12.08
C LYS A 77 3.87 -14.00 -11.18
N ILE A 78 4.09 -13.92 -9.88
CA ILE A 78 3.06 -13.63 -8.88
C ILE A 78 3.05 -12.12 -8.62
N GLN A 79 1.88 -11.51 -8.74
CA GLN A 79 1.67 -10.10 -8.43
C GLN A 79 0.68 -9.94 -7.27
N ILE A 80 1.03 -9.09 -6.31
CA ILE A 80 0.12 -8.57 -5.28
C ILE A 80 -0.26 -7.15 -5.66
N VAL A 81 -1.53 -6.81 -5.46
CA VAL A 81 -2.04 -5.44 -5.58
C VAL A 81 -2.46 -4.95 -4.21
N LEU A 82 -1.88 -3.83 -3.77
CA LEU A 82 -2.31 -3.07 -2.60
C LEU A 82 -3.28 -1.99 -3.07
N GLY A 83 -4.56 -2.15 -2.74
CA GLY A 83 -5.62 -1.24 -3.12
C GLY A 83 -5.95 -0.23 -2.02
N GLU A 84 -6.17 1.00 -2.43
CA GLU A 84 -6.69 2.09 -1.58
C GLU A 84 -7.81 2.81 -2.32
N TRP A 85 -8.96 3.01 -1.66
CA TRP A 85 -10.02 3.87 -2.18
C TRP A 85 -9.98 5.24 -1.51
N LYS A 86 -10.41 6.27 -2.26
CA LYS A 86 -10.48 7.64 -1.78
C LYS A 86 -11.79 8.27 -2.24
N TYR A 87 -12.81 8.28 -1.38
CA TYR A 87 -14.16 8.72 -1.75
C TYR A 87 -14.60 10.05 -1.12
N THR A 88 -14.32 10.29 0.17
CA THR A 88 -14.89 11.43 0.92
C THR A 88 -13.86 12.14 1.80
N GLU A 89 -12.58 12.13 1.43
CA GLU A 89 -11.52 12.65 2.28
C GLU A 89 -11.44 14.18 2.20
N GLU A 90 -11.26 14.80 3.36
CA GLU A 90 -10.88 16.20 3.47
C GLU A 90 -9.41 16.29 3.93
N TYR A 91 -8.62 17.11 3.24
CA TYR A 91 -7.20 17.23 3.51
C TYR A 91 -6.83 18.56 4.15
N ARG A 92 -6.34 18.52 5.39
CA ARG A 92 -5.79 19.70 6.05
C ARG A 92 -4.28 19.79 5.83
N ARG A 93 -3.76 21.02 5.79
CA ARG A 93 -2.33 21.30 5.84
C ARG A 93 -1.78 21.04 7.25
N LEU A 94 -1.57 19.76 7.54
CA LEU A 94 -1.09 19.26 8.81
C LEU A 94 0.10 18.32 8.55
N ASP A 95 1.24 18.65 9.14
CA ASP A 95 2.41 17.76 9.11
C ASP A 95 2.16 16.55 10.00
N LYS A 96 2.20 15.35 9.41
CA LYS A 96 2.05 14.07 10.13
C LYS A 96 3.40 13.48 10.56
N GLY A 97 4.52 14.09 10.20
CA GLY A 97 5.89 13.61 10.37
C GLY A 97 6.50 13.91 11.73
N ILE A 98 6.00 13.26 12.78
CA ILE A 98 6.71 13.17 14.06
C ILE A 98 7.99 12.35 13.90
N GLU A 99 8.98 12.59 14.76
CA GLU A 99 10.32 12.02 14.64
C GLU A 99 10.33 10.49 14.49
N VAL A 100 9.57 9.79 15.33
CA VAL A 100 9.46 8.32 15.25
C VAL A 100 8.90 7.83 13.90
N ARG A 101 7.98 8.56 13.26
CA ARG A 101 7.45 8.19 11.94
C ARG A 101 8.49 8.40 10.85
N LYS A 102 9.25 9.51 10.94
CA LYS A 102 10.37 9.78 10.03
C LYS A 102 11.42 8.68 10.14
N GLN A 103 11.70 8.18 11.34
CA GLN A 103 12.65 7.09 11.53
C GLN A 103 12.13 5.75 10.97
N ASN A 104 10.86 5.42 11.17
CA ASN A 104 10.27 4.17 10.67
C ASN A 104 10.39 4.03 9.14
N TYR A 105 10.07 5.10 8.40
CA TYR A 105 10.01 5.03 6.95
C TYR A 105 11.35 5.33 6.26
N HIS A 106 12.34 5.85 6.98
CA HIS A 106 13.60 6.32 6.37
C HIS A 106 14.39 5.18 5.73
N LEU A 107 14.43 4.01 6.38
CA LEU A 107 15.13 2.84 5.85
C LEU A 107 14.53 2.36 4.51
N ALA A 108 13.19 2.28 4.44
CA ALA A 108 12.49 1.89 3.21
C ALA A 108 12.62 2.99 2.13
N PHE A 109 12.52 4.26 2.52
CA PHE A 109 12.63 5.40 1.60
C PHE A 109 14.01 5.49 0.95
N SER A 110 15.07 5.23 1.72
CA SER A 110 16.46 5.34 1.27
C SER A 110 17.02 4.02 0.74
N ARG A 111 16.18 3.01 0.52
CA ARG A 111 16.62 1.68 0.07
C ARG A 111 17.26 1.77 -1.32
N HIS A 112 18.45 1.19 -1.46
CA HIS A 112 19.12 1.06 -2.75
C HIS A 112 18.28 0.22 -3.73
N GLY A 113 18.09 0.70 -4.95
CA GLY A 113 17.17 0.12 -5.93
C GLY A 113 15.69 0.37 -5.63
N GLY A 114 15.37 1.12 -4.58
CA GLY A 114 14.00 1.48 -4.21
C GLY A 114 13.41 2.60 -5.07
N VAL A 115 12.08 2.71 -5.04
CA VAL A 115 11.32 3.69 -5.85
C VAL A 115 11.66 5.14 -5.52
N PHE A 116 12.15 5.41 -4.30
CA PHE A 116 12.55 6.73 -3.84
C PHE A 116 14.07 6.94 -3.76
N GLU A 117 14.90 5.98 -4.21
CA GLU A 117 16.37 6.03 -4.01
C GLU A 117 17.02 7.37 -4.42
N ARG A 118 16.56 7.96 -5.52
CA ARG A 118 17.12 9.21 -6.08
C ARG A 118 16.42 10.47 -5.57
N CYS A 119 15.51 10.34 -4.61
CA CYS A 119 14.75 11.47 -4.08
C CYS A 119 15.52 12.16 -2.96
N SER A 120 15.34 13.47 -2.84
CA SER A 120 16.00 14.26 -1.80
C SER A 120 15.35 14.07 -0.43
N GLU A 121 16.12 14.32 0.63
CA GLU A 121 15.61 14.45 2.00
C GLU A 121 14.54 15.55 2.13
N ASP A 122 14.58 16.56 1.28
CA ASP A 122 13.53 17.59 1.22
C ASP A 122 12.22 17.03 0.69
N LEU A 123 12.26 16.17 -0.33
CA LEU A 123 11.06 15.47 -0.79
C LEU A 123 10.54 14.56 0.33
N TYR A 124 11.43 13.80 0.99
CA TYR A 124 11.02 12.92 2.10
C TYR A 124 10.21 13.68 3.15
N LYS A 125 10.72 14.83 3.61
CA LYS A 125 10.01 15.70 4.56
C LYS A 125 8.70 16.24 4.01
N ALA A 126 8.66 16.58 2.72
CA ALA A 126 7.47 17.11 2.06
C ALA A 126 6.33 16.08 1.91
N LEU A 127 6.65 14.79 1.91
CA LEU A 127 5.65 13.71 1.79
C LEU A 127 4.87 13.45 3.09
N PHE A 128 5.20 14.09 4.22
CA PHE A 128 4.47 13.89 5.49
C PHE A 128 3.15 14.67 5.59
N PHE A 129 2.68 15.27 4.51
CA PHE A 129 1.39 15.95 4.41
C PHE A 129 0.40 15.11 3.59
N ALA A 130 -0.87 15.03 4.01
CA ALA A 130 -1.86 14.22 3.29
C ALA A 130 -2.37 14.95 2.02
N PRO A 131 -2.56 14.29 0.87
CA PRO A 131 -2.65 12.84 0.72
C PRO A 131 -1.29 12.11 0.60
N PHE A 132 -0.20 12.81 0.27
CA PHE A 132 1.12 12.21 0.01
C PHE A 132 1.62 11.31 1.13
N TYR A 133 1.31 11.62 2.39
CA TYR A 133 1.70 10.78 3.52
C TYR A 133 1.09 9.38 3.46
N GLN A 134 -0.16 9.27 3.02
CA GLN A 134 -0.80 7.97 2.81
C GLN A 134 -0.21 7.28 1.57
N LEU A 135 0.03 8.04 0.49
CA LEU A 135 0.61 7.53 -0.75
C LEU A 135 2.00 6.92 -0.54
N MET A 136 2.88 7.68 0.10
CA MET A 136 4.24 7.28 0.42
C MET A 136 4.24 6.00 1.25
N ARG A 137 3.45 5.94 2.33
CA ARG A 137 3.43 4.77 3.21
C ARG A 137 3.04 3.50 2.48
N LEU A 138 2.00 3.55 1.67
CA LEU A 138 1.53 2.37 0.94
C LEU A 138 2.53 1.95 -0.15
N GLN A 139 3.16 2.92 -0.81
CA GLN A 139 4.21 2.65 -1.79
C GLN A 139 5.47 2.03 -1.15
N LEU A 140 5.87 2.50 0.04
CA LEU A 140 6.96 1.89 0.79
C LEU A 140 6.59 0.47 1.26
N LEU A 141 5.36 0.26 1.72
CA LEU A 141 4.88 -1.08 2.08
C LEU A 141 4.96 -2.04 0.88
N ALA A 142 4.51 -1.61 -0.30
CA ALA A 142 4.59 -2.40 -1.52
C ALA A 142 6.05 -2.78 -1.86
N GLN A 143 6.96 -1.80 -1.85
CA GLN A 143 8.38 -2.03 -2.11
C GLN A 143 8.99 -3.07 -1.16
N GLU A 144 8.75 -2.91 0.15
CA GLU A 144 9.33 -3.81 1.14
C GLU A 144 8.71 -5.22 1.08
N MET A 145 7.42 -5.33 0.76
CA MET A 145 6.75 -6.61 0.49
C MET A 145 7.32 -7.30 -0.75
N GLU A 146 7.59 -6.55 -1.82
CA GLU A 146 8.22 -7.08 -3.04
C GLU A 146 9.63 -7.58 -2.77
N TYR A 147 10.46 -6.75 -2.13
CA TYR A 147 11.82 -7.11 -1.72
C TYR A 147 11.83 -8.34 -0.80
N GLY A 148 10.90 -8.40 0.13
CA GLY A 148 10.75 -9.49 1.09
C GLY A 148 9.99 -10.70 0.58
N ARG A 149 9.61 -10.75 -0.71
CA ARG A 149 8.90 -11.90 -1.32
C ARG A 149 7.61 -12.26 -0.57
N GLU A 150 6.84 -11.26 -0.11
CA GLU A 150 5.56 -11.47 0.57
C GLU A 150 4.70 -12.45 -0.23
N MET A 151 4.32 -13.58 0.38
CA MET A 151 3.52 -14.62 -0.27
C MET A 151 4.06 -14.97 -1.68
N GLU A 152 5.39 -15.08 -1.80
CA GLU A 152 6.12 -15.42 -3.02
C GLU A 152 5.96 -14.39 -4.17
N ALA A 153 5.54 -13.17 -3.86
CA ALA A 153 5.33 -12.14 -4.88
C ALA A 153 6.64 -11.75 -5.60
N ASP A 154 6.56 -11.69 -6.92
CA ASP A 154 7.58 -11.12 -7.81
C ASP A 154 7.36 -9.63 -8.05
N VAL A 155 6.11 -9.19 -7.93
CA VAL A 155 5.69 -7.80 -8.14
C VAL A 155 4.68 -7.40 -7.08
N VAL A 156 4.85 -6.25 -6.46
CA VAL A 156 3.84 -5.64 -5.59
C VAL A 156 3.55 -4.23 -6.07
N SER A 157 2.31 -4.02 -6.54
CA SER A 157 1.87 -2.75 -7.09
C SER A 157 0.82 -2.09 -6.22
N VAL A 158 0.73 -0.76 -6.26
CA VAL A 158 -0.32 -0.01 -5.59
C VAL A 158 -1.41 0.42 -6.58
N LEU A 159 -2.67 0.30 -6.20
CA LEU A 159 -3.85 0.75 -6.95
C LEU A 159 -4.61 1.79 -6.12
N TYR A 160 -4.68 3.02 -6.63
CA TYR A 160 -5.53 4.06 -6.07
C TYR A 160 -6.82 4.17 -6.87
N ILE A 161 -7.96 4.07 -6.18
CA ILE A 161 -9.28 4.26 -6.76
C ILE A 161 -9.88 5.54 -6.19
N CYS A 162 -10.00 6.56 -7.04
CA CYS A 162 -10.58 7.85 -6.69
C CYS A 162 -11.65 8.21 -7.71
N PRO A 163 -12.90 8.51 -7.31
CA PRO A 163 -13.92 8.97 -8.22
C PRO A 163 -13.59 10.38 -8.70
N GLU A 164 -14.05 10.70 -9.91
CA GLU A 164 -13.85 12.03 -10.50
C GLU A 164 -14.36 13.17 -9.59
N ALA A 165 -15.44 12.92 -8.86
CA ALA A 165 -16.05 13.88 -7.95
C ALA A 165 -15.21 14.23 -6.72
N ASN A 166 -14.22 13.42 -6.35
CA ASN A 166 -13.34 13.70 -5.20
C ASN A 166 -12.23 14.68 -5.59
N LYS A 167 -12.62 15.94 -5.76
CA LYS A 167 -11.72 17.05 -6.10
C LYS A 167 -10.66 17.29 -5.03
N GLU A 168 -11.01 17.10 -3.75
CA GLU A 168 -10.09 17.25 -2.63
C GLU A 168 -8.86 16.34 -2.80
N PHE A 169 -9.04 15.07 -3.16
CA PHE A 169 -7.90 14.18 -3.43
C PHE A 169 -7.13 14.56 -4.70
N ARG A 170 -7.84 14.93 -5.77
CA ARG A 170 -7.25 15.15 -7.10
C ARG A 170 -6.50 16.47 -7.24
N GLU A 171 -6.96 17.52 -6.54
CA GLU A 171 -6.53 18.90 -6.79
C GLU A 171 -5.82 19.52 -5.58
N ARG A 172 -6.05 19.03 -4.36
CA ARG A 172 -5.54 19.68 -3.15
C ARG A 172 -4.10 19.26 -2.83
N VAL A 173 -3.18 20.20 -2.99
CA VAL A 173 -1.79 20.06 -2.53
C VAL A 173 -1.64 20.70 -1.15
N THR A 174 -1.55 19.89 -0.11
CA THR A 174 -1.38 20.40 1.27
C THR A 174 0.08 20.60 1.66
N SER A 175 1.01 19.92 0.98
CA SER A 175 2.43 20.02 1.27
C SER A 175 2.96 21.40 0.86
N PRO A 176 3.56 22.18 1.79
CA PRO A 176 4.15 23.49 1.48
C PRO A 176 5.16 23.49 0.34
N LYS A 177 5.80 22.34 0.09
CA LYS A 177 6.98 22.21 -0.78
C LYS A 177 6.66 21.55 -2.13
N LEU A 178 5.42 21.13 -2.36
CA LEU A 178 4.99 20.40 -3.58
C LEU A 178 3.91 21.13 -4.38
N GLY A 179 3.49 22.31 -3.92
CA GLY A 179 2.46 23.13 -4.56
C GLY A 179 3.04 24.27 -5.38
#